data_AF-A0A344LB38-F1
#
_entry.id   AF-A0A344LB38-F1
#
_cell.length_a   1.000
_cell.length_b   1.000
_cell.length_c   1.000
_cell.angle_alpha   90.00
_cell.angle_beta   90.00
_cell.angle_gamma   90.00
#
_symmetry.space_group_name_H-M   'P 1'
#
loop_
_entity.id
_entity.type
_entity.pdbx_description
1 polymer ?
#
loop_
_entity_poly.entity_id
_entity_poly.type
_entity_poly.pdbx_seq_one_letter_code
_entity_poly.pdbx_strand_id
1 'polypeptide(L)' 'MTLPVIYLRIMVLDTDDDLWCEICQAACATVITYLVEEDGAVPTAIHQLTWCNTCDHHATR' A
#
# COMPACT_ATOMS: atom_id res chain seq x y z
N MET A 1 -4.42 -23.31 24.24
CA MET A 1 -4.96 -21.96 23.97
C MET A 1 -4.76 -21.70 22.49
N THR A 2 -5.83 -21.60 21.71
CA THR A 2 -5.79 -21.28 20.28
C THR A 2 -5.97 -19.77 20.12
N LEU A 3 -5.06 -19.09 19.44
CA LEU A 3 -5.22 -17.66 19.13
C LEU A 3 -6.38 -17.48 18.12
N PRO A 4 -7.20 -16.44 18.25
CA PRO A 4 -8.22 -16.13 17.25
C PRO A 4 -7.56 -15.79 15.91
N VAL A 5 -8.03 -16.40 14.84
CA VAL A 5 -7.63 -16.03 13.47
C VAL A 5 -8.41 -14.78 13.11
N ILE A 6 -7.70 -13.68 12.87
CA ILE A 6 -8.28 -12.41 12.41
C ILE A 6 -8.12 -12.34 10.90
N TYR A 7 -9.22 -12.13 10.18
CA TYR A 7 -9.20 -11.89 8.74
C TYR A 7 -9.22 -10.38 8.48
N LEU A 8 -8.14 -9.89 7.88
CA LEU A 8 -8.01 -8.50 7.46
C LEU A 8 -8.30 -8.39 5.97
N ARG A 9 -9.12 -7.40 5.61
CA ARG A 9 -9.38 -7.00 4.22
C ARG A 9 -8.65 -5.69 3.95
N ILE A 10 -7.92 -5.66 2.85
CA ILE A 10 -7.29 -4.44 2.32
C ILE A 10 -8.11 -4.02 1.10
N MET A 11 -8.64 -2.80 1.14
CA MET A 11 -9.38 -2.23 0.01
C MET A 11 -8.59 -1.06 -0.55
N VAL A 12 -8.17 -1.18 -1.81
CA VAL A 12 -7.54 -0.09 -2.56
C VAL A 12 -8.65 0.86 -3.01
N LEU A 13 -8.54 2.11 -2.60
CA LEU A 13 -9.52 3.16 -2.90
C LEU A 13 -9.12 3.93 -4.15
N ASP A 14 -7.82 4.23 -4.26
CA ASP A 14 -7.26 5.05 -5.33
C ASP A 14 -5.78 4.72 -5.55
N THR A 15 -5.34 4.90 -6.80
CA THR A 15 -3.96 4.71 -7.23
C THR A 15 -3.58 5.85 -8.15
N ASP A 16 -2.54 6.59 -7.79
CA ASP A 16 -1.95 7.65 -8.59
C ASP A 16 -0.57 7.21 -9.09
N ASP A 17 -0.44 7.05 -10.39
CA ASP A 17 0.73 6.49 -11.07
C ASP A 17 1.62 7.57 -11.70
N ASP A 18 2.78 7.17 -12.23
CA ASP A 18 3.75 8.04 -12.92
C ASP A 18 4.23 9.25 -12.08
N LEU A 19 4.22 9.09 -10.75
CA LEU A 19 4.70 10.11 -9.82
C LEU A 19 6.23 10.15 -9.78
N TRP A 20 6.76 11.33 -9.46
CA TRP A 20 8.19 11.54 -9.35
C TRP A 20 8.75 10.87 -8.09
N CYS A 21 9.69 9.93 -8.27
CA CYS A 21 10.42 9.33 -7.15
C CYS A 21 11.65 10.16 -6.79
N GLU A 22 11.74 10.64 -5.55
CA GLU A 22 12.89 11.43 -5.08
C GLU A 22 14.19 10.62 -4.93
N ILE A 23 14.11 9.28 -4.89
CA ILE A 23 15.27 8.41 -4.72
C ILE A 23 15.96 8.14 -6.05
N CYS A 24 15.21 7.63 -7.03
CA CYS A 24 15.76 7.32 -8.36
C CYS A 24 15.61 8.45 -9.39
N GLN A 25 14.97 9.56 -9.00
CA GLN A 25 14.82 10.78 -9.82
C GLN A 25 14.14 10.51 -11.17
N ALA A 26 13.05 9.74 -11.14
CA ALA A 26 12.28 9.36 -12.32
C ALA A 26 10.77 9.26 -12.01
N ALA A 27 9.93 9.47 -13.02
CA ALA A 27 8.48 9.28 -12.97
C ALA A 27 8.12 7.79 -12.98
N CYS A 28 8.25 7.14 -11.82
CA CYS A 28 8.02 5.70 -11.65
C CYS A 28 7.54 5.32 -10.24
N ALA A 29 7.13 6.32 -9.46
CA ALA A 29 6.45 6.11 -8.19
C ALA A 29 4.94 6.01 -8.41
N THR A 30 4.28 5.26 -7.55
CA THR A 30 2.84 5.15 -7.43
C THR A 30 2.46 5.43 -5.99
N VAL A 31 1.43 6.24 -5.76
CA VAL A 31 0.80 6.40 -4.45
C VAL A 31 -0.47 5.57 -4.42
N ILE A 32 -0.54 4.64 -3.47
CA ILE A 32 -1.68 3.76 -3.25
C ILE A 32 -2.41 4.24 -2.01
N THR A 33 -3.65 4.68 -2.17
CA THR A 33 -4.53 5.01 -1.05
C THR A 33 -5.42 3.80 -0.76
N TYR A 34 -5.40 3.30 0.47
CA TYR A 34 -6.10 2.08 0.85
C TYR A 34 -6.64 2.16 2.28
N LEU A 35 -7.61 1.32 2.60
CA LEU A 35 -8.07 1.08 3.97
C LEU A 35 -7.81 -0.36 4.37
N VAL A 36 -7.66 -0.58 5.67
CA VAL A 36 -7.58 -1.91 6.29
C VAL A 36 -8.76 -2.04 7.23
N GLU A 37 -9.51 -3.12 7.09
CA GLU A 37 -10.66 -3.41 7.94
C GLU A 37 -10.67 -4.89 8.33
N GLU A 38 -11.21 -5.18 9.51
CA GLU A 38 -11.56 -6.55 9.90
C GLU A 38 -12.86 -6.94 9.18
N ASP A 39 -13.01 -8.21 8.83
CA ASP A 39 -14.22 -8.69 8.14
C ASP A 39 -15.49 -8.40 8.98
N GLY A 40 -16.39 -7.58 8.43
CA GLY A 40 -17.61 -7.13 9.10
C GLY A 40 -17.45 -5.91 10.04
N ALA A 41 -16.26 -5.31 10.15
CA ALA A 41 -16.03 -4.09 10.92
C ALA A 41 -16.17 -2.82 10.07
N VAL A 42 -16.30 -1.67 10.73
CA VAL A 42 -16.26 -0.35 10.08
C VAL A 42 -14.80 0.04 9.84
N PRO A 43 -14.43 0.53 8.65
CA PRO A 43 -13.08 1.02 8.39
C PRO A 43 -12.64 2.05 9.44
N THR A 44 -11.51 1.82 10.07
CA THR A 44 -10.99 2.67 11.16
C THR A 44 -10.05 3.75 10.68
N ALA A 45 -9.37 3.56 9.55
CA ALA A 45 -8.44 4.54 8.99
C ALA A 45 -8.24 4.39 7.47
N ILE A 46 -7.87 5.50 6.83
CA ILE A 46 -7.37 5.56 5.47
C ILE A 46 -5.85 5.71 5.54
N HIS A 47 -5.15 4.91 4.75
CA HIS A 47 -3.70 4.85 4.66
C HIS A 47 -3.24 5.24 3.26
N GLN A 48 -1.99 5.71 3.17
CA GLN A 48 -1.31 5.97 1.91
C GLN A 48 0.06 5.31 1.93
N LEU A 49 0.41 4.66 0.82
CA LEU A 49 1.71 4.05 0.58
C LEU A 49 2.29 4.63 -0.71
N THR A 50 3.47 5.22 -0.63
CA THR A 50 4.26 5.55 -1.81
C THR A 50 5.17 4.37 -2.14
N TRP A 51 5.01 3.80 -3.33
CA TRP A 51 5.84 2.73 -3.85
C TRP A 51 6.57 3.20 -5.12
N CYS A 52 7.72 2.60 -5.43
CA CYS A 52 8.48 2.92 -6.63
C CYS A 52 9.02 1.64 -7.26
N ASN A 53 8.60 1.37 -8.49
CA ASN A 53 8.89 0.11 -9.20
C ASN A 53 10.39 -0.08 -9.34
N THR A 54 11.10 0.98 -9.72
CA THR A 54 12.54 0.94 -9.97
C THR A 54 13.30 0.67 -8.69
N CYS A 55 12.99 1.39 -7.61
CA CYS A 55 13.67 1.20 -6.32
C CYS A 55 13.42 -0.19 -5.73
N ASP A 56 12.20 -0.72 -5.86
CA ASP A 56 11.84 -2.05 -5.36
C ASP A 56 12.59 -3.18 -6.10
N HIS A 57 12.73 -3.06 -7.43
CA HIS A 57 13.52 -4.00 -8.23
C HIS A 57 15.01 -4.00 -7.86
N HIS A 58 15.54 -2.88 -7.34
CA HIS A 58 16.91 -2.80 -6.85
C HIS A 58 17.09 -3.35 -5.43
N ALA A 59 16.05 -3.28 -4.58
CA ALA A 59 16.09 -3.77 -3.20
C ALA A 59 15.95 -5.31 -3.10
N THR A 60 15.40 -5.95 -4.13
CA THR A 60 15.12 -7.40 -4.17
C THR A 60 16.20 -8.24 -4.86
N ARG A 61 17.33 -7.62 -5.25
CA ARG A 61 18.52 -8.30 -5.80
C ARG A 61 19.66 -8.30 -4.80
#